data_AF-A0A669B1I9-F1
#
_entry.id   AF-A0A669B1I9-F1
#
_cell.length_a   1.000
_cell.length_b   1.000
_cell.length_c   1.000
_cell.angle_alpha   90.00
_cell.angle_beta   90.00
_cell.angle_gamma   90.00
#
_symmetry.space_group_name_H-M   'P 1'
#
loop_
_entity.id
_entity.type
_entity.pdbx_description
1 polymer ?
#
loop_
_entity_poly.entity_id
_entity_poly.type
_entity_poly.pdbx_seq_one_letter_code
_entity_poly.pdbx_strand_id
1 'polypeptide(L)' 'QIITPKSKDPYLCLICTFLIAVGCLLLLTTTCFVYKTSMANKSVYDFSAETLDGQPVPLSNYRGKVLLIVNVATF' A
#
# COMPACT_ATOMS: atom_id res chain seq x y z
N GLN A 1 -13.79 15.64 -58.66
CA GLN A 1 -13.97 14.19 -58.50
C GLN A 1 -13.99 13.88 -57.02
N ILE A 2 -14.91 13.00 -56.63
CA ILE A 2 -15.37 12.76 -55.26
C ILE A 2 -14.26 12.06 -54.46
N ILE A 3 -13.78 12.68 -53.37
CA ILE A 3 -12.92 12.01 -52.40
C ILE A 3 -13.85 11.35 -51.38
N THR A 4 -14.20 10.10 -51.61
CA THR A 4 -14.87 9.26 -50.60
C THR A 4 -13.84 8.82 -49.55
N PRO A 5 -14.20 8.76 -48.25
CA PRO A 5 -13.33 8.19 -47.23
C PRO A 5 -13.27 6.68 -47.43
N LYS A 6 -12.16 6.16 -47.95
CA LYS A 6 -11.93 4.71 -48.06
C LYS A 6 -11.74 4.14 -46.65
N SER A 7 -12.87 3.73 -46.07
CA SER A 7 -13.07 2.64 -45.11
C SER A 7 -11.78 1.89 -44.78
N LYS A 8 -11.05 2.37 -43.78
CA LYS A 8 -9.93 1.63 -43.18
C LYS A 8 -10.56 0.48 -42.40
N ASP A 9 -10.08 -0.72 -42.66
CA ASP A 9 -10.77 -1.98 -42.36
C ASP A 9 -11.32 -2.00 -40.93
N PRO A 10 -12.61 -2.29 -40.73
CA PRO A 10 -13.23 -2.28 -39.40
C PRO A 10 -12.52 -3.25 -38.46
N TYR A 11 -11.94 -4.32 -39.00
CA TYR A 11 -11.11 -5.29 -38.29
C TYR A 11 -9.79 -4.70 -37.78
N LEU A 12 -9.15 -3.81 -38.53
CA LEU A 12 -7.90 -3.17 -38.10
C LEU A 12 -8.16 -2.22 -36.93
N CYS A 13 -9.27 -1.47 -36.98
CA CYS A 13 -9.72 -0.64 -35.87
C CYS A 13 -10.04 -1.50 -34.63
N LEU A 14 -10.76 -2.61 -34.83
CA LEU A 14 -11.15 -3.53 -33.77
C LEU A 14 -9.94 -4.21 -33.10
N ILE A 15 -8.93 -4.61 -33.89
CA ILE A 15 -7.70 -5.21 -33.38
C ILE A 15 -6.89 -4.17 -32.60
N CYS A 16 -6.77 -2.94 -33.10
CA CYS A 16 -6.06 -1.87 -32.39
C CYS A 16 -6.74 -1.51 -31.05
N THR A 17 -8.06 -1.43 -31.00
CA THR A 17 -8.77 -1.16 -29.74
C THR A 17 -8.63 -2.30 -28.74
N PHE A 18 -8.63 -3.56 -29.22
CA PHE A 18 -8.42 -4.73 -28.36
C PHE A 18 -6.99 -4.77 -27.79
N LEU A 19 -5.98 -4.49 -28.61
CA LEU A 19 -4.57 -4.45 -28.17
C LEU A 19 -4.31 -3.34 -27.15
N ILE A 20 -4.90 -2.16 -27.35
CA ILE A 20 -4.79 -1.03 -26.42
C ILE A 20 -5.50 -1.36 -25.09
N ALA A 21 -6.69 -1.98 -25.15
CA ALA A 21 -7.45 -2.37 -23.96
C ALA A 21 -6.71 -3.45 -23.14
N VAL A 22 -6.15 -4.46 -23.80
CA VAL A 22 -5.37 -5.53 -23.15
C VAL A 22 -4.06 -4.97 -22.56
N GLY A 23 -3.37 -4.08 -23.27
CA GLY A 23 -2.17 -3.41 -22.76
C GLY A 23 -2.46 -2.53 -21.54
N CYS A 24 -3.58 -1.79 -21.55
CA CYS A 24 -4.01 -0.98 -20.41
C CYS A 24 -4.37 -1.84 -19.20
N LEU A 25 -5.04 -2.98 -19.41
CA LEU A 25 -5.38 -3.92 -18.35
C LEU A 25 -4.13 -4.55 -17.70
N LEU A 26 -3.10 -4.86 -18.48
CA LEU A 26 -1.80 -5.36 -17.99
C LEU A 26 -1.02 -4.30 -17.18
N LEU A 27 -1.17 -3.02 -17.49
CA LEU A 27 -0.54 -1.93 -16.73
C LEU A 27 -1.24 -1.69 -15.38
N LEU A 28 -2.58 -1.80 -15.33
CA LEU A 28 -3.33 -1.65 -14.08
C LEU A 28 -3.12 -2.81 -13.09
N THR A 29 -2.89 -4.03 -13.58
CA THR A 29 -2.66 -5.19 -12.69
C THR A 29 -1.27 -5.17 -12.03
N THR A 30 -0.30 -4.49 -12.64
CA THR A 30 1.08 -4.44 -12.15
C THR A 30 1.25 -3.45 -10.98
N THR A 31 0.43 -2.40 -10.90
CA THR A 31 0.53 -1.38 -9.84
C THR A 31 -0.12 -1.79 -8.51
N CYS A 32 -0.99 -2.81 -8.50
CA CYS A 32 -1.67 -3.26 -7.28
C CYS A 32 -0.81 -4.18 -6.41
N PHE A 33 0.24 -4.82 -6.96
CA PHE A 33 1.03 -5.82 -6.23
C PHE A 33 2.07 -5.22 -5.24
N VAL A 34 2.19 -3.89 -5.18
CA VAL A 34 3.15 -3.17 -4.32
C VAL A 34 2.51 -2.60 -3.06
N TYR A 35 1.31 -3.04 -2.67
CA TYR A 35 0.93 -2.95 -1.27
C TYR A 35 1.56 -4.12 -0.50
N LYS A 36 2.90 -4.18 -0.50
CA LYS A 36 3.61 -4.95 0.51
C LYS A 36 3.28 -4.31 1.85
N THR A 37 2.23 -4.80 2.49
CA THR A 37 2.09 -4.65 3.93
C THR A 37 3.32 -5.34 4.52
N SER A 38 4.33 -4.55 4.84
CA SER A 38 5.41 -5.01 5.70
C SER A 38 4.71 -5.31 7.02
N MET A 39 4.34 -6.58 7.21
CA MET A 39 4.06 -7.11 8.53
C MET A 39 5.39 -7.14 9.26
N ALA A 40 5.90 -5.94 9.56
CA ALA A 40 6.98 -5.76 10.49
C ALA A 40 6.51 -6.43 11.77
N ASN A 41 7.25 -7.44 12.21
CA ASN A 41 7.03 -8.09 13.48
C ASN A 41 7.31 -7.06 14.57
N LYS A 42 6.30 -6.25 14.90
CA LYS A 42 6.43 -5.14 15.84
C LYS A 42 6.67 -5.71 17.22
N SER A 43 7.79 -5.36 17.81
CA SER A 43 8.14 -5.74 19.18
C SER A 43 7.59 -4.68 20.13
N VAL A 44 7.37 -5.07 21.39
CA VAL A 44 7.03 -4.10 22.47
C VAL A 44 8.04 -2.94 22.58
N TYR A 45 9.30 -3.17 22.17
CA TYR A 45 10.37 -2.18 22.20
C TYR A 45 10.27 -1.09 21.12
N ASP A 46 9.39 -1.25 20.13
CA ASP A 46 9.18 -0.25 19.07
C ASP A 46 8.22 0.87 19.52
N PHE A 47 7.61 0.72 20.70
CA PHE A 47 6.68 1.68 21.27
C PHE A 47 7.36 2.59 22.30
N SER A 48 6.76 3.76 22.52
CA SER A 48 7.10 4.67 23.60
C SER A 48 5.89 4.83 24.53
N ALA A 49 6.15 4.97 25.81
CA ALA A 49 5.14 5.27 26.82
C ALA A 49 5.31 6.70 27.31
N GLU A 50 4.21 7.40 27.53
CA GLU A 50 4.22 8.70 28.16
C GLU A 50 4.41 8.54 29.67
N THR A 51 5.29 9.33 30.25
CA THR A 51 5.48 9.40 31.70
C THR A 51 4.37 10.24 32.33
N LEU A 52 4.25 10.18 33.66
CA LEU A 52 3.30 11.03 34.40
C LEU A 52 3.54 12.53 34.17
N ASP A 53 4.78 12.91 33.83
CA ASP A 53 5.18 14.29 33.52
C ASP A 53 5.00 14.65 32.02
N GLY A 54 4.39 13.77 31.23
CA GLY A 54 4.10 14.00 29.81
C GLY A 54 5.28 13.76 28.86
N GLN A 55 6.42 13.27 29.36
CA GLN A 55 7.58 13.00 28.52
C GLN A 55 7.52 11.60 27.89
N PRO A 56 7.78 11.46 26.58
CA PRO A 56 7.82 10.15 25.94
C PRO A 56 9.09 9.39 26.32
N VAL A 57 8.94 8.15 26.78
CA VAL A 57 10.03 7.23 27.10
C VAL A 57 9.93 6.00 26.20
N PRO A 58 10.93 5.72 25.36
CA PRO A 58 10.92 4.55 24.50
C PRO A 58 11.10 3.28 25.33
N LEU A 59 10.26 2.27 25.08
CA LEU A 59 10.30 0.99 25.80
C LEU A 59 11.56 0.18 25.46
N SER A 60 12.23 0.49 24.34
CA SER A 60 13.53 -0.09 23.95
C SER A 60 14.62 0.08 25.01
N ASN A 61 14.53 1.10 25.86
CA ASN A 61 15.45 1.32 26.99
C ASN A 61 15.43 0.17 28.01
N TYR A 62 14.37 -0.63 28.04
CA TYR A 62 14.20 -1.76 28.95
C TYR A 62 14.49 -3.11 28.28
N ARG A 63 15.13 -3.13 27.10
CA ARG A 63 15.49 -4.38 26.41
C ARG A 63 16.36 -5.27 27.31
N GLY A 64 16.04 -6.56 27.36
CA GLY A 64 16.73 -7.53 28.21
C GLY A 64 16.23 -7.56 29.66
N LYS A 65 15.18 -6.82 29.98
CA LYS A 65 14.47 -6.88 31.28
C LYS A 65 13.07 -7.45 31.07
N VAL A 66 12.52 -8.07 32.11
CA VAL A 66 11.11 -8.50 32.13
C VAL A 66 10.24 -7.27 32.37
N LEU A 67 9.23 -7.05 31.50
CA LEU A 67 8.29 -5.94 31.58
C LEU A 67 6.91 -6.43 32.00
N LEU A 68 6.29 -5.75 32.97
CA LEU A 68 4.89 -5.95 33.36
C LEU A 68 4.13 -4.65 33.08
N ILE A 69 3.17 -4.72 32.15
CA ILE A 69 2.30 -3.59 31.82
C ILE A 69 0.99 -3.76 32.59
N VAL A 70 0.65 -2.78 33.42
CA VAL A 70 -0.58 -2.77 34.22
C VAL A 70 -1.42 -1.57 33.81
N ASN A 71 -2.68 -1.82 33.46
CA ASN A 71 -3.68 -0.77 33.30
C ASN A 71 -4.23 -0.39 34.69
N VAL A 72 -3.92 0.82 35.15
CA VAL A 72 -4.43 1.36 36.43
C VAL A 72 -5.47 2.43 36.12
N ALA A 73 -6.68 2.27 36.65
CA ALA A 73 -7.74 3.26 36.58
C ALA A 73 -8.05 3.78 37.99
N THR A 74 -8.18 5.10 38.15
CA THR A 74 -8.66 5.72 39.39
C THR A 74 -10.20 5.81 39.36
N PHE A 75 -10.84 5.65 40.52
CA PHE A 75 -12.29 5.81 40.68
C PHE A 75 -12.70 7.28 40.64
#